data_AF-A0A6V7LAT4-F1
#
_entry.id   AF-A0A6V7LAT4-F1
#
_cell.length_a   1.000
_cell.length_b   1.000
_cell.length_c   1.000
_cell.angle_alpha   90.00
_cell.angle_beta   90.00
_cell.angle_gamma   90.00
#
_symmetry.space_group_name_H-M   'P 1'
#
loop_
_entity.id
_entity.type
_entity.pdbx_description
1 polymer ?
#
loop_
_entity_poly.entity_id
_entity_poly.type
_entity_poly.pdbx_seq_one_letter_code
_entity_poly.pdbx_strand_id
1 'polypeptide(L)' 'WINRQHGEVNFYLTQMLSNHDSFRAYLHRFNDENISDCPARCGTPEDAEHVVFHCARFGQAREELKVRLGGGIEPETIV' A
#
# COMPACT_ATOMS: atom_id res chain seq x y z
N TRP A 1 10.45 -12.50 0.81
CA TRP A 1 9.98 -13.56 1.74
C TRP A 1 11.14 -14.32 2.41
N ILE A 2 12.19 -14.75 1.68
CA ILE A 2 13.30 -15.54 2.24
C ILE A 2 14.36 -14.68 3.00
N ASN A 3 14.51 -13.39 2.68
CA ASN A 3 15.56 -12.52 3.26
C ASN A 3 15.05 -11.53 4.33
N ARG A 4 13.99 -11.90 5.07
CA ARG A 4 13.35 -10.99 6.04
C ARG A 4 14.17 -10.86 7.31
N GLN A 5 14.33 -9.64 7.83
CA GLN A 5 14.89 -9.42 9.17
C GLN A 5 13.84 -9.52 10.29
N HIS A 6 12.55 -9.35 9.97
CA HIS A 6 11.46 -9.35 10.96
C HIS A 6 10.37 -10.38 10.58
N GLY A 7 9.83 -11.08 11.60
CA GLY A 7 9.17 -12.38 11.41
C GLY A 7 7.64 -12.39 11.49
N GLU A 8 7.00 -11.34 11.98
CA GLU A 8 5.54 -11.35 12.20
C GLU A 8 4.84 -10.38 11.25
N VAL A 9 3.91 -10.91 10.45
CA VAL A 9 2.97 -10.12 9.67
C VAL A 9 1.68 -10.01 10.46
N ASN A 10 1.30 -8.79 10.84
CA ASN A 10 0.00 -8.57 11.49
C ASN A 10 -1.12 -8.57 10.43
N PHE A 11 -2.37 -8.47 10.91
CA PHE A 11 -3.56 -8.41 10.05
C PHE A 11 -3.42 -7.36 8.93
N TYR A 12 -3.07 -6.12 9.27
CA TYR A 12 -2.97 -5.03 8.30
C TYR A 12 -1.84 -5.23 7.29
N LEU A 13 -0.67 -5.71 7.73
CA LEU A 13 0.45 -5.99 6.84
C LEU A 13 0.13 -7.14 5.88
N THR A 14 -0.60 -8.16 6.35
CA THR A 14 -1.09 -9.26 5.50
C THR A 14 -2.07 -8.77 4.44
N GLN A 15 -3.00 -7.88 4.80
CA GLN A 15 -3.96 -7.29 3.86
C GLN A 15 -3.26 -6.42 2.81
N MET A 16 -2.26 -5.63 3.23
CA MET A 16 -1.43 -4.85 2.32
C MET A 16 -0.68 -5.76 1.34
N LEU A 17 0.05 -6.75 1.85
CA LEU A 17 0.90 -7.65 1.03
C LEU A 17 0.10 -8.51 0.05
N SER A 18 -1.16 -8.82 0.39
CA SER A 18 -2.07 -9.58 -0.48
C SER A 18 -2.91 -8.68 -1.39
N ASN A 19 -2.77 -7.35 -1.29
CA ASN A 19 -3.58 -6.36 -2.00
C ASN A 19 -5.10 -6.60 -1.78
N HIS A 20 -5.48 -6.97 -0.55
CA HIS A 20 -6.82 -7.43 -0.19
C HIS A 20 -7.63 -6.39 0.61
N ASP A 21 -6.99 -5.37 1.15
CA ASP A 21 -7.75 -4.31 1.82
C ASP A 21 -8.72 -3.61 0.84
N SER A 22 -9.55 -2.71 1.36
CA SER A 22 -10.59 -1.97 0.64
C SER A 22 -10.04 -0.94 -0.37
N PHE A 23 -8.98 -1.29 -1.08
CA PHE A 23 -8.43 -0.62 -2.23
C PHE A 23 -9.45 -0.65 -3.38
N ARG A 24 -9.63 0.47 -4.09
CA ARG A 24 -10.63 0.53 -5.17
C ARG A 24 -10.35 -0.44 -6.30
N ALA A 25 -9.10 -0.76 -6.58
CA ALA A 25 -8.75 -1.81 -7.54
C ALA A 25 -9.24 -3.19 -7.08
N TYR A 26 -9.16 -3.48 -5.78
CA TYR A 26 -9.68 -4.71 -5.18
C TYR A 26 -11.21 -4.74 -5.17
N LEU A 27 -11.85 -3.62 -4.76
CA LEU A 27 -13.31 -3.48 -4.76
C LEU A 27 -13.91 -3.54 -6.17
N HIS A 28 -13.28 -2.92 -7.17
CA HIS A 28 -13.70 -3.03 -8.56
C HIS A 28 -13.63 -4.48 -9.06
N ARG A 29 -12.64 -5.26 -8.61
CA ARG A 29 -12.49 -6.66 -9.02
C ARG A 29 -13.57 -7.58 -8.44
N PHE A 30 -14.02 -7.33 -7.21
CA PHE A 30 -14.84 -8.29 -6.45
C PHE A 30 -16.17 -7.76 -5.93
N ASN A 31 -16.41 -6.44 -5.94
CA ASN A 31 -17.51 -5.78 -5.25
C ASN A 31 -18.24 -4.72 -6.11
N ASP A 32 -18.04 -4.75 -7.44
CA ASP A 32 -18.83 -3.99 -8.43
C ASP A 32 -18.75 -2.46 -8.28
N GLU A 33 -17.62 -1.93 -7.81
CA GLU A 33 -17.36 -0.49 -7.86
C GLU A 33 -17.02 -0.04 -9.28
N ASN A 34 -17.74 0.96 -9.80
CA ASN A 34 -17.54 1.48 -11.16
C ASN A 34 -16.21 2.23 -11.41
N ILE A 35 -15.39 2.47 -10.37
CA ILE A 35 -14.19 3.29 -10.47
C ILE A 35 -13.06 2.66 -9.65
N SER A 36 -12.07 2.11 -10.35
CA SER A 36 -10.84 1.57 -9.76
C SER A 36 -9.78 2.64 -9.49
N ASP A 37 -9.91 3.83 -10.11
CA ASP A 37 -8.90 4.88 -10.06
C ASP A 37 -8.74 5.54 -8.69
N CYS A 38 -7.51 5.92 -8.35
CA CYS A 38 -7.27 6.66 -7.13
C CYS A 38 -7.93 8.05 -7.14
N PRO A 39 -8.61 8.45 -6.03
CA PRO A 39 -9.21 9.78 -5.89
C PRO A 39 -8.22 10.94 -6.04
N ALA A 40 -6.93 10.69 -5.86
CA ALA A 40 -5.87 11.69 -6.00
C ALA A 40 -5.62 12.13 -7.46
N ARG A 41 -6.36 11.57 -8.44
CA ARG A 41 -6.22 11.87 -9.89
C ARG A 41 -4.81 11.62 -10.42
N CYS A 42 -4.13 10.61 -9.89
CA CYS A 42 -2.84 10.15 -10.38
C CYS A 42 -2.91 9.36 -11.71
N GLY A 43 -4.12 9.01 -12.16
CA GLY A 43 -4.32 8.25 -13.41
C GLY A 43 -3.95 6.77 -13.29
N THR A 44 -3.81 6.25 -12.07
CA THR A 44 -3.56 4.83 -11.81
C THR A 44 -4.65 4.24 -10.91
N PRO A 45 -4.93 2.92 -11.01
CA PRO A 45 -5.77 2.23 -10.06
C PRO A 45 -5.28 2.42 -8.63
N GLU A 46 -6.22 2.49 -7.68
CA GLU A 46 -5.88 2.49 -6.26
C GLU A 46 -5.67 1.05 -5.79
N ASP A 47 -4.42 0.58 -5.81
CA ASP A 47 -3.99 -0.68 -5.20
C ASP A 47 -3.02 -0.43 -4.03
N ALA A 48 -2.63 -1.50 -3.33
CA ALA A 48 -1.74 -1.43 -2.18
C ALA A 48 -0.39 -0.78 -2.50
N GLU A 49 0.20 -1.12 -3.65
CA GLU A 49 1.49 -0.59 -4.07
C GLU A 49 1.40 0.92 -4.33
N HIS A 50 0.39 1.34 -5.09
CA HIS A 50 0.12 2.75 -5.35
C HIS A 50 -0.12 3.50 -4.04
N VAL A 51 -1.03 3.04 -3.18
CA VAL A 51 -1.41 3.73 -1.94
C VAL A 51 -0.21 3.88 -1.01
N VAL A 52 0.55 2.81 -0.80
CA VAL A 52 1.60 2.79 0.21
C VAL A 52 2.88 3.47 -0.26
N PHE A 53 3.25 3.37 -1.54
CA PHE A 53 4.56 3.85 -2.02
C PHE A 53 4.49 5.10 -2.91
N HIS A 54 3.42 5.28 -3.70
CA HIS A 54 3.43 6.28 -4.78
C HIS A 54 2.37 7.39 -4.62
N CYS A 55 1.26 7.11 -3.95
CA CYS A 55 0.10 7.98 -3.95
C CYS A 55 0.41 9.31 -3.27
N ALA A 56 0.24 10.43 -3.98
CA ALA A 56 0.50 11.77 -3.46
C ALA A 56 -0.35 12.08 -2.21
N ARG A 57 -1.56 11.50 -2.10
CA ARG A 57 -2.45 11.65 -0.95
C ARG A 57 -1.78 11.27 0.37
N PHE A 58 -0.91 10.26 0.35
CA PHE A 58 -0.24 9.74 1.53
C PHE A 58 1.24 10.16 1.62
N GLY A 59 1.65 11.17 0.85
CA GLY A 59 3.04 11.65 0.85
C GLY A 59 3.54 12.06 2.24
N GLN A 60 2.73 12.82 2.99
CA GLN A 60 3.08 13.24 4.34
C GLN A 60 3.20 12.05 5.31
N ALA A 61 2.23 11.14 5.30
CA ALA A 61 2.23 9.97 6.17
C ALA A 61 3.44 9.05 5.88
N ARG A 62 3.82 8.90 4.60
CA ARG A 62 5.05 8.18 4.23
C ARG A 62 6.30 8.85 4.79
N GLU A 63 6.39 10.17 4.72
CA GLU A 63 7.55 10.90 5.22
C GLU A 63 7.69 10.76 6.74
N GLU A 64 6.58 10.89 7.47
CA GLU A 64 6.55 10.62 8.91
C GLU A 64 6.98 9.20 9.24
N LEU A 65 6.55 8.22 8.44
CA LEU A 65 6.92 6.82 8.61
C LEU A 65 8.42 6.58 8.34
N LYS A 66 8.99 7.19 7.30
CA LYS A 66 10.42 7.13 7.00
C LYS A 66 11.28 7.69 8.14
N VAL A 67 10.87 8.84 8.70
CA VAL A 67 11.55 9.44 9.85
C VAL A 67 11.52 8.51 11.06
N ARG A 68 10.37 7.87 11.34
CA ARG A 68 10.23 6.92 12.46
C ARG A 68 11.05 5.65 12.29
N LEU A 69 11.21 5.17 11.05
CA LEU A 69 11.95 3.95 10.73
C LEU A 69 13.45 4.19 10.54
N GLY A 70 13.90 5.45 10.46
CA GLY A 70 15.30 5.80 10.21
C GLY A 70 15.79 5.40 8.81
N GLY A 71 14.89 5.19 7.86
CA GLY A 71 15.20 4.69 6.52
C GLY A 71 14.02 4.75 5.53
N GLY A 72 14.32 4.51 4.26
CA GLY A 72 13.31 4.38 3.19
C GLY A 72 12.52 3.09 3.31
N ILE A 73 11.24 3.15 2.93
CA ILE A 73 10.36 1.98 2.85
C ILE A 73 10.15 1.73 1.37
N GLU A 74 10.67 0.60 0.91
CA GLU A 74 10.55 0.17 -0.47
C GLU A 74 9.66 -1.09 -0.50
N PRO A 75 8.98 -1.37 -1.62
CA PRO A 75 8.17 -2.57 -1.78
C PRO A 75 8.92 -3.86 -1.40
N GLU A 76 10.23 -3.88 -1.65
CA GLU A 76 11.11 -5.04 -1.41
C GLU A 76 11.57 -5.16 0.04
N THR A 77 11.47 -4.09 0.84
CA THR A 77 12.03 -4.02 2.20
C THR A 77 10.97 -3.96 3.30
N ILE A 78 9.69 -3.86 2.96
CA ILE A 78 8.60 -3.69 3.94
C ILE A 78 8.31 -4.93 4.81
N VAL A 79 9.04 -6.04 4.61
CA VAL A 79 8.96 -7.27 5.42
C VAL A 79 10.32 -7.90 5.67
#